data_AF-A0A1H0HL49-F1
#
_entry.id   AF-A0A1H0HL49-F1
#
_cell.length_a   1.000
_cell.length_b   1.000
_cell.length_c   1.000
_cell.angle_alpha   90.00
_cell.angle_beta   90.00
_cell.angle_gamma   90.00
#
_symmetry.space_group_name_H-M   'P 1'
#
loop_
_entity.id
_entity.type
_entity.pdbx_description
1 polymer ?
#
loop_
_entity_poly.entity_id
_entity_poly.type
_entity_poly.pdbx_seq_one_letter_code
_entity_poly.pdbx_strand_id
1 'polypeptide(L)'
;MKFTDNSSDELWIADVKACTPGRDCQVFRDAVFVESNGAAFIFGIEHEDGRPRGVKAELADRQQLFTGFLREQNEISDLAMGGLRAVFQGSEYASQARATAAYMIHREHLTDLAVGYRNREGEYVCEKFEDEYEFLESARANLSFDELHR
;
A
#
# COMPACT_ATOMS: atom_id res chain seq x y z
N MET A 1 1.68 10.31 13.55
CA MET A 1 2.52 11.45 13.13
C MET A 1 1.93 11.98 11.83
N LYS A 2 1.66 13.29 11.69
CA LYS A 2 1.26 13.85 10.38
C LYS A 2 2.45 13.70 9.43
N PHE A 3 2.23 13.27 8.18
CA PHE A 3 3.26 13.32 7.14
C PHE A 3 3.78 14.75 7.09
N THR A 4 4.98 14.98 7.62
CA THR A 4 5.60 16.30 7.61
C THR A 4 6.33 16.44 6.28
N ASP A 5 5.94 17.47 5.54
CA ASP A 5 6.51 17.93 4.28
C ASP A 5 7.99 18.29 4.52
N ASN A 6 8.88 17.30 4.46
CA ASN A 6 10.32 17.46 4.62
C ASN A 6 10.98 17.22 3.26
N SER A 7 12.02 17.96 2.96
CA SER A 7 12.74 17.99 1.67
C SER A 7 13.52 16.71 1.32
N SER A 8 13.11 15.55 1.86
CA SER A 8 13.74 14.24 1.73
C SER A 8 12.82 13.18 1.12
N ASP A 9 11.59 13.55 0.74
CA ASP A 9 10.65 12.61 0.16
C ASP A 9 11.06 12.29 -1.27
N GLU A 10 11.41 11.03 -1.51
CA GLU A 10 11.81 10.54 -2.83
C GLU A 10 10.67 9.75 -3.48
N LEU A 11 10.38 10.07 -4.74
CA LEU A 11 9.37 9.38 -5.53
C LEU A 11 10.00 8.26 -6.35
N TRP A 12 9.45 7.06 -6.21
CA TRP A 12 9.89 5.86 -6.90
C TRP A 12 8.74 5.23 -7.67
N ILE A 13 9.08 4.59 -8.79
CA ILE A 13 8.11 3.98 -9.69
C ILE A 13 8.35 2.47 -9.72
N ALA A 14 7.27 1.69 -9.61
CA ALA A 14 7.31 0.25 -9.78
C ALA A 14 6.04 -0.25 -10.49
N ASP A 15 6.18 -1.34 -11.24
CA ASP A 15 5.03 -2.07 -11.77
C ASP A 15 4.53 -3.05 -10.72
N VAL A 16 3.22 -3.05 -10.45
CA VAL A 16 2.60 -3.91 -9.44
C VAL A 16 1.64 -4.87 -10.11
N LYS A 17 1.79 -6.17 -9.86
CA LYS A 17 0.84 -7.20 -10.27
C LYS A 17 0.06 -7.68 -9.05
N ALA A 18 -1.22 -7.38 -9.02
CA ALA A 18 -2.13 -7.88 -8.01
C ALA A 18 -2.83 -9.15 -8.53
N CYS A 19 -2.68 -10.26 -7.81
CA CYS A 19 -3.35 -11.51 -8.12
C CYS A 19 -4.33 -11.87 -7.01
N THR A 20 -5.61 -11.96 -7.35
CA THR A 20 -6.67 -12.39 -6.43
C THR A 20 -7.07 -13.82 -6.77
N PRO A 21 -7.13 -14.75 -5.80
CA PRO A 21 -7.56 -16.12 -6.05
C PRO A 21 -8.92 -16.17 -6.78
N GLY A 22 -8.97 -16.90 -7.89
CA GLY A 22 -10.19 -17.03 -8.70
C GLY A 22 -10.51 -15.83 -9.61
N ARG A 23 -9.60 -14.85 -9.74
CA ARG A 23 -9.68 -13.75 -10.71
C ARG A 23 -8.39 -13.64 -11.52
N ASP A 24 -8.48 -12.95 -12.65
CA ASP A 24 -7.30 -12.59 -13.43
C ASP A 24 -6.42 -11.60 -12.66
N CYS A 25 -5.10 -11.74 -12.82
CA CYS A 25 -4.17 -10.79 -12.23
C CYS A 25 -4.29 -9.43 -12.94
N GLN A 26 -4.37 -8.35 -12.16
CA GLN A 26 -4.37 -6.99 -12.66
C GLN A 26 -2.96 -6.39 -12.55
N VAL A 27 -2.51 -5.71 -13.61
CA VAL A 27 -1.21 -5.03 -13.64
C VAL A 27 -1.41 -3.53 -13.56
N PHE A 28 -0.80 -2.91 -12.57
CA PHE A 28 -0.73 -1.46 -12.38
C PHE A 28 0.66 -1.01 -12.79
N ARG A 29 0.75 -0.37 -13.96
CA ARG A 29 2.02 0.16 -14.46
C ARG A 29 2.31 1.53 -13.88
N ASP A 30 3.58 1.77 -13.63
CA ASP A 30 4.11 3.01 -13.08
C ASP A 30 3.45 3.44 -11.75
N ALA A 31 3.16 2.49 -10.85
CA ALA A 31 2.66 2.81 -9.52
C ALA A 31 3.74 3.57 -8.75
N VAL A 32 3.36 4.70 -8.13
CA VAL A 32 4.30 5.58 -7.44
C VAL A 32 4.30 5.30 -5.93
N PHE A 33 5.49 5.13 -5.39
CA PHE A 33 5.77 5.01 -3.96
C PHE A 33 6.59 6.22 -3.51
N VAL A 34 6.41 6.60 -2.26
CA VAL A 34 7.18 7.65 -1.59
C VAL A 34 8.06 6.99 -0.55
N GLU A 35 9.35 7.32 -0.55
CA GLU A 35 10.27 6.97 0.52
C GLU A 35 10.57 8.20 1.37
N SER A 36 10.39 8.08 2.68
CA SER A 36 10.61 9.18 3.62
C SER A 36 11.02 8.66 4.99
N ASN A 37 12.18 9.11 5.48
CA ASN A 37 12.65 8.83 6.85
C ASN A 37 12.60 7.33 7.22
N GLY A 38 13.13 6.46 6.35
CA GLY A 38 13.14 5.00 6.55
C GLY A 38 11.78 4.31 6.34
N ALA A 39 10.72 5.06 6.02
CA ALA A 39 9.42 4.53 5.67
C ALA A 39 9.16 4.56 4.15
N ALA A 40 8.31 3.65 3.69
CA ALA A 40 7.64 3.80 2.39
C ALA A 40 6.12 3.83 2.52
N PHE A 41 5.49 4.50 1.55
CA PHE A 41 4.04 4.52 1.38
C PHE A 41 3.66 4.71 -0.09
N ILE A 42 2.42 4.40 -0.41
CA ILE A 42 1.86 4.58 -1.76
C ILE A 42 1.54 6.07 -1.94
N PHE A 43 2.00 6.69 -3.03
CA PHE A 43 1.75 8.12 -3.25
C PHE A 43 0.25 8.41 -3.38
N GLY A 44 -0.25 9.44 -2.70
CA GLY A 44 -1.69 9.76 -2.63
C GLY A 44 -2.45 8.98 -1.56
N ILE A 45 -1.83 8.01 -0.87
CA ILE A 45 -2.47 7.30 0.25
C ILE A 45 -2.69 8.21 1.45
N GLU A 46 -2.01 9.34 1.54
CA GLU A 46 -2.24 10.37 2.55
C GLU A 46 -3.60 11.07 2.41
N HIS A 47 -4.27 10.89 1.27
CA HIS A 47 -5.56 11.49 0.97
C HIS A 47 -6.69 10.47 0.98
N GLU A 48 -7.82 10.86 1.56
CA GLU A 48 -9.00 10.00 1.65
C GLU A 48 -9.54 9.59 0.29
N ASP A 49 -9.41 10.43 -0.75
CA ASP A 49 -9.80 10.07 -2.12
C ASP A 49 -8.72 9.24 -2.86
N GLY A 50 -7.57 9.00 -2.22
CA GLY A 50 -6.45 8.25 -2.76
C GLY A 50 -5.70 8.96 -3.88
N ARG A 51 -5.97 10.26 -4.08
CA ARG A 51 -5.50 11.02 -5.24
C ARG A 51 -4.33 11.94 -4.85
N PRO A 52 -3.13 11.75 -5.40
CA PRO A 52 -2.00 12.64 -5.12
C PRO A 52 -2.25 14.05 -5.68
N ARG A 53 -1.70 15.05 -4.98
CA ARG A 53 -1.80 16.47 -5.35
C ARG A 53 -0.50 16.96 -5.99
N GLY A 54 -0.58 18.07 -6.72
CA GLY A 54 0.60 18.72 -7.31
C GLY A 54 1.23 18.00 -8.51
N VAL A 55 0.61 16.95 -9.04
CA VAL A 55 1.08 16.20 -10.21
C VAL A 55 0.13 16.30 -11.40
N LYS A 56 0.59 15.85 -12.58
CA LYS A 56 -0.24 15.79 -13.80
C LYS A 56 -1.49 14.94 -13.55
N ALA A 57 -2.62 15.36 -14.12
CA ALA A 57 -3.92 14.70 -13.94
C ALA A 57 -3.86 13.20 -14.28
N GLU A 58 -3.22 12.84 -15.39
CA GLU A 58 -3.07 11.43 -15.81
C GLU A 58 -2.34 10.56 -14.77
N LEU A 59 -1.31 11.10 -14.11
CA LEU A 59 -0.61 10.39 -13.04
C LEU A 59 -1.51 10.27 -11.81
N ALA A 60 -2.18 11.35 -11.43
CA ALA A 60 -3.10 11.34 -10.31
C ALA A 60 -4.28 10.38 -10.52
N ASP A 61 -4.82 10.29 -11.75
CA ASP A 61 -5.88 9.36 -12.11
C ASP A 61 -5.42 7.90 -11.98
N ARG A 62 -4.25 7.56 -12.53
CA ARG A 62 -3.68 6.20 -12.42
C ARG A 62 -3.41 5.80 -10.98
N GLN A 63 -2.83 6.71 -10.20
CA GLN A 63 -2.52 6.47 -8.80
C GLN A 63 -3.79 6.31 -7.96
N GLN A 64 -4.81 7.14 -8.22
CA GLN A 64 -6.11 7.02 -7.56
C GLN A 64 -6.79 5.68 -7.86
N LEU A 65 -6.70 5.18 -9.10
CA LEU A 65 -7.20 3.85 -9.46
C LEU A 65 -6.46 2.72 -8.72
N PHE A 66 -5.14 2.81 -8.63
CA PHE A 66 -4.33 1.84 -7.88
C PHE A 66 -4.69 1.82 -6.39
N THR A 67 -4.73 3.00 -5.75
CA THR A 67 -5.13 3.13 -4.35
C THR A 67 -6.56 2.65 -4.11
N GLY A 68 -7.49 2.99 -5.01
CA GLY A 68 -8.87 2.54 -4.96
C GLY A 68 -9.00 1.02 -5.02
N PHE A 69 -8.26 0.38 -5.93
CA PHE A 69 -8.22 -1.08 -6.03
C PHE A 69 -7.75 -1.74 -4.73
N LEU A 70 -6.65 -1.25 -4.14
CA LEU A 70 -6.14 -1.82 -2.89
C LEU A 70 -7.15 -1.70 -1.74
N ARG A 71 -7.83 -0.56 -1.65
CA ARG A 71 -8.90 -0.35 -0.65
C ARG A 71 -10.08 -1.28 -0.88
N GLU A 72 -10.52 -1.45 -2.13
CA GLU A 72 -11.59 -2.40 -2.46
C GLU A 72 -11.20 -3.84 -2.08
N GLN A 73 -9.98 -4.27 -2.41
CA GLN A 73 -9.51 -5.60 -2.00
C GLN A 73 -9.44 -5.74 -0.48
N ASN A 74 -9.07 -4.67 0.23
CA ASN A 74 -9.06 -4.66 1.68
C ASN A 74 -10.46 -4.79 2.26
N GLU A 75 -11.43 -4.01 1.75
CA GLU A 75 -12.83 -4.06 2.17
C GLU A 75 -13.44 -5.44 1.93
N ILE A 76 -13.20 -6.05 0.77
CA ILE A 76 -13.66 -7.41 0.46
C ILE A 76 -13.09 -8.40 1.48
N SER A 77 -11.79 -8.31 1.78
CA SER A 77 -11.12 -9.18 2.74
C SER A 77 -11.64 -8.98 4.17
N ASP A 78 -11.83 -7.72 4.58
CA ASP A 78 -12.36 -7.35 5.89
C ASP A 78 -13.79 -7.83 6.09
N LEU A 79 -14.65 -7.64 5.09
CA LEU A 79 -16.03 -8.14 5.10
C LEU A 79 -16.07 -9.66 5.17
N ALA A 80 -15.18 -10.37 4.48
CA ALA A 80 -15.09 -11.83 4.53
C ALA A 80 -14.68 -12.36 5.91
N MET A 81 -13.90 -11.60 6.68
CA MET A 81 -13.56 -11.93 8.07
C MET A 81 -14.74 -11.75 9.03
N GLY A 82 -15.74 -10.96 8.66
CA GLY A 82 -16.93 -10.73 9.48
C GLY A 82 -16.58 -10.25 10.90
N GLY A 83 -17.12 -10.91 11.92
CA GLY A 83 -16.83 -10.55 13.32
C GLY A 83 -15.38 -10.79 13.75
N LEU A 84 -14.62 -11.61 13.03
CA LEU A 84 -13.25 -11.95 13.40
C LEU A 84 -12.26 -10.80 13.16
N ARG A 85 -12.58 -9.84 12.27
CA ARG A 85 -11.71 -8.68 12.00
C ARG A 85 -11.32 -7.92 13.28
N ALA A 86 -12.18 -7.93 14.29
CA ALA A 86 -11.92 -7.27 15.57
C ALA A 86 -10.68 -7.81 16.28
N VAL A 87 -10.33 -9.08 16.02
CA VAL A 87 -9.18 -9.80 16.60
C VAL A 87 -7.90 -9.57 15.79
N PHE A 88 -8.01 -9.28 14.50
CA PHE A 88 -6.86 -9.08 13.61
C PHE A 88 -6.54 -7.58 13.48
N GLN A 89 -5.53 -7.14 14.23
CA GLN A 89 -4.99 -5.78 14.10
C GLN A 89 -4.41 -5.56 12.71
N GLY A 90 -4.67 -4.39 12.12
CA GLY A 90 -4.20 -4.05 10.77
C GLY A 90 -5.03 -4.62 9.63
N SER A 91 -6.15 -5.29 9.94
CA SER A 91 -7.14 -5.71 8.94
C SER A 91 -7.70 -4.53 8.14
N GLU A 92 -7.72 -3.33 8.71
CA GLU A 92 -8.22 -2.11 8.09
C GLU A 92 -7.34 -1.56 6.95
N TYR A 93 -6.10 -2.02 6.83
CA TYR A 93 -5.11 -1.55 5.84
C TYR A 93 -4.23 -2.63 5.23
N ALA A 94 -4.52 -3.91 5.48
CA ALA A 94 -3.66 -5.03 5.13
C ALA A 94 -3.28 -5.07 3.64
N SER A 95 -4.20 -4.76 2.72
CA SER A 95 -3.90 -4.78 1.28
C SER A 95 -2.91 -3.68 0.89
N GLN A 96 -3.07 -2.48 1.47
CA GLN A 96 -2.16 -1.35 1.28
C GLN A 96 -0.78 -1.68 1.85
N ALA A 97 -0.72 -2.22 3.06
CA ALA A 97 0.53 -2.63 3.69
C ALA A 97 1.27 -3.70 2.88
N ARG A 98 0.56 -4.72 2.37
CA ARG A 98 1.15 -5.75 1.50
C ARG A 98 1.75 -5.18 0.22
N ALA A 99 1.05 -4.25 -0.45
CA ALA A 99 1.56 -3.62 -1.66
C ALA A 99 2.82 -2.79 -1.38
N THR A 100 2.83 -2.01 -0.29
CA THR A 100 4.02 -1.26 0.13
C THR A 100 5.16 -2.19 0.55
N ALA A 101 4.89 -3.26 1.29
CA ALA A 101 5.89 -4.24 1.69
C ALA A 101 6.52 -4.95 0.49
N ALA A 102 5.71 -5.33 -0.51
CA ALA A 102 6.20 -5.91 -1.77
C ALA A 102 7.12 -4.96 -2.55
N TYR A 103 6.90 -3.65 -2.46
CA TYR A 103 7.86 -2.66 -2.96
C TYR A 103 9.14 -2.63 -2.10
N MET A 104 9.00 -2.63 -0.77
CA MET A 104 10.11 -2.52 0.17
C MET A 104 11.09 -3.70 0.14
N ILE A 105 10.70 -4.91 -0.25
CA ILE A 105 11.63 -6.07 -0.27
C ILE A 105 12.83 -5.85 -1.20
N HIS A 106 12.73 -4.91 -2.15
CA HIS A 106 13.81 -4.53 -3.06
C HIS A 106 14.59 -3.29 -2.60
N ARG A 107 14.37 -2.82 -1.37
CA ARG A 107 14.84 -1.53 -0.84
C ARG A 107 15.41 -1.72 0.57
N GLU A 108 16.70 -2.05 0.66
CA GLU A 108 17.36 -2.46 1.92
C GLU A 108 17.36 -1.41 3.04
N HIS A 109 17.18 -0.12 2.71
CA HIS A 109 17.19 0.99 3.68
C HIS A 109 15.83 1.27 4.32
N LEU A 110 14.76 0.57 3.91
CA LEU A 110 13.41 0.78 4.41
C LEU A 110 13.06 -0.24 5.49
N THR A 111 12.60 0.25 6.64
CA THR A 111 12.19 -0.58 7.78
C THR A 111 10.74 -0.37 8.18
N ASP A 112 10.18 0.79 7.84
CA ASP A 112 8.89 1.23 8.34
C ASP A 112 7.85 1.27 7.22
N LEU A 113 6.62 0.89 7.54
CA LEU A 113 5.48 1.02 6.65
C LEU A 113 4.70 2.27 7.03
N ALA A 114 4.26 3.03 6.05
CA ALA A 114 3.23 4.04 6.26
C ALA A 114 2.02 3.77 5.36
N VAL A 115 0.84 3.92 5.96
CA VAL A 115 -0.45 3.60 5.33
C VAL A 115 -1.48 4.65 5.69
N GLY A 116 -2.40 4.89 4.77
CA GLY A 116 -3.59 5.73 4.99
C GLY A 116 -4.85 4.91 4.83
N TYR A 117 -5.72 4.92 5.83
CA TYR A 117 -6.93 4.10 5.87
C TYR A 117 -8.00 4.71 6.77
N ARG A 118 -9.21 4.16 6.69
CA ARG A 118 -10.31 4.54 7.59
C ARG A 118 -10.29 3.64 8.82
N ASN A 119 -10.12 4.21 10.00
CA ASN A 119 -10.11 3.46 11.25
C ASN A 119 -11.52 2.98 11.64
N ARG A 120 -11.62 2.23 12.74
CA ARG A 120 -12.89 1.67 13.25
C ARG A 120 -13.91 2.75 13.67
N GLU A 121 -13.44 3.97 13.95
CA GLU A 121 -14.28 5.12 14.29
C GLU A 121 -14.82 5.82 13.03
N GLY A 122 -14.38 5.40 11.85
CA GLY A 122 -14.79 5.97 10.57
C GLY A 122 -13.94 7.16 10.13
N GLU A 123 -12.87 7.48 10.87
CA GLU A 123 -11.96 8.59 10.56
C GLU A 123 -10.84 8.15 9.62
N TYR A 124 -10.49 9.01 8.66
CA TYR A 124 -9.33 8.77 7.81
C TYR A 124 -8.05 9.14 8.54
N VAL A 125 -7.19 8.16 8.77
CA VAL A 125 -5.92 8.31 9.48
C VAL A 125 -4.76 7.87 8.61
N CYS A 126 -3.60 8.43 8.92
CA CYS A 126 -2.33 8.09 8.30
C CYS A 126 -1.34 7.72 9.40
N GLU A 127 -0.86 6.50 9.35
CA GLU A 127 -0.01 5.94 10.39
C GLU A 127 1.27 5.39 9.80
N LYS A 128 2.35 5.56 10.56
CA LYS A 128 3.66 4.98 10.31
C LYS A 128 3.92 4.00 11.44
N PHE A 129 4.31 2.77 11.11
CA PHE A 129 4.67 1.75 12.08
C PHE A 129 5.87 0.93 11.59
N GLU A 130 6.65 0.41 12.52
CA GLU A 130 7.62 -0.65 12.24
C GLU A 130 6.86 -1.89 11.76
N ASP A 131 7.45 -2.71 10.90
CA ASP A 131 6.81 -3.94 10.39
C ASP A 131 6.69 -5.05 11.46
N GLU A 132 5.96 -4.79 12.54
CA GLU A 132 5.67 -5.74 13.62
C GLU A 132 4.70 -6.86 13.18
N TYR A 133 4.05 -6.68 12.03
CA TYR A 133 3.02 -7.59 11.50
C TYR A 133 3.57 -8.52 10.41
N GLU A 134 4.89 -8.59 10.26
CA GLU A 134 5.59 -9.50 9.33
C GLU A 134 5.17 -9.32 7.86
N PHE A 135 4.72 -8.13 7.45
CA PHE A 135 4.35 -7.87 6.05
C PHE A 135 5.55 -8.02 5.11
N LEU A 136 6.75 -7.63 5.53
CA LEU A 136 7.99 -7.77 4.76
C LEU A 136 8.38 -9.24 4.62
N GLU A 137 8.30 -10.02 5.69
CA GLU A 137 8.58 -11.47 5.63
C GLU A 137 7.54 -12.19 4.76
N SER A 138 6.26 -11.83 4.87
CA SER A 138 5.21 -12.31 3.97
C SER A 138 5.47 -11.91 2.52
N ALA A 139 5.92 -10.69 2.27
CA ALA A 139 6.24 -10.21 0.93
C ALA A 139 7.42 -10.95 0.32
N ARG A 140 8.47 -11.26 1.09
CA ARG A 140 9.63 -12.06 0.66
C ARG A 140 9.27 -13.48 0.25
N ALA A 141 8.18 -14.04 0.79
CA ALA A 141 7.66 -15.35 0.41
C ALA A 141 6.90 -15.35 -0.94
N ASN A 142 6.61 -14.17 -1.52
CA ASN A 142 5.97 -14.07 -2.83
C ASN A 142 7.01 -13.97 -3.95
N LEU A 143 6.73 -14.62 -5.09
CA LEU A 143 7.57 -14.54 -6.29
C LEU A 143 7.51 -13.12 -6.89
N SER A 144 8.67 -12.60 -7.29
CA SER A 144 8.76 -11.32 -7.99
C SER A 144 8.15 -11.40 -9.40
N PHE A 145 7.83 -10.23 -9.98
CA PHE A 145 7.18 -10.13 -11.29
C PHE A 145 7.93 -10.89 -12.40
N ASP A 146 9.27 -10.91 -12.35
CA ASP A 146 10.14 -11.57 -13.33
C ASP A 146 10.20 -13.10 -13.17
N GLU A 147 9.83 -13.62 -12.00
CA GLU A 147 9.92 -15.05 -11.68
C GLU A 147 8.63 -15.82 -12.00
N LEU A 148 7.53 -15.11 -12.30
CA LEU A 148 6.23 -15.69 -12.64
C LEU A 148 6.16 -16.29 -14.07
N HIS A 149 7.24 -16.19 -14.85
CA HIS A 149 7.35 -16.72 -16.22
C HIS A 149 8.36 -17.88 -16.37
N ARG A 150 8.83 -18.47 -15.26
CA ARG A 150 9.66 -19.69 -15.27
C ARG A 150 8.84 -20.97 -15.16
#